data_AF-A0A4R5E190-F1
#
_entry.id   AF-A0A4R5E190-F1
#
_cell.length_a   1.000
_cell.length_b   1.000
_cell.length_c   1.000
_cell.angle_alpha   90.00
_cell.angle_beta   90.00
_cell.angle_gamma   90.00
#
_symmetry.space_group_name_H-M   'P 1'
#
loop_
_entity.id
_entity.type
_entity.pdbx_description
1 polymer ?
#
loop_
_entity_poly.entity_id
_entity_poly.type
_entity_poly.pdbx_seq_one_letter_code
_entity_poly.pdbx_strand_id
1 'polypeptide(L)' 'PTHALAAAIAEARHCAETGEPKVILTALCGHGHLDMAAYDRYLSGEMEDHPLPQSRLDEALTTLP' A
#
# COMPACT_ATOMS: atom_id res chain seq x y z
N PRO A 1 -1.17 -1.85 7.35
CA PRO A 1 0.22 -2.36 7.35
C PRO A 1 0.66 -3.13 6.08
N THR A 2 -0.27 -3.64 5.26
CA THR A 2 -0.01 -4.52 4.11
C THR A 2 1.00 -3.98 3.10
N HIS A 3 0.95 -2.69 2.74
CA HIS A 3 1.91 -2.09 1.80
C HIS A 3 3.37 -2.17 2.30
N ALA A 4 3.60 -1.87 3.59
CA ALA A 4 4.93 -1.97 4.19
C ALA A 4 5.42 -3.42 4.28
N LEU A 5 4.50 -4.38 4.47
CA LEU A 5 4.82 -5.81 4.44
C LEU A 5 5.19 -6.27 3.02
N ALA A 6 4.48 -5.80 2.00
CA ALA A 6 4.80 -6.12 0.60
C ALA A 6 6.22 -5.63 0.23
N ALA A 7 6.58 -4.41 0.64
CA ALA A 7 7.94 -3.87 0.46
C ALA A 7 9.00 -4.70 1.22
N ALA A 8 8.71 -5.07 2.47
CA ALA A 8 9.61 -5.91 3.27
C ALA A 8 9.83 -7.30 2.64
N ILE A 9 8.79 -7.90 2.05
CA ILE A 9 8.89 -9.17 1.33
C ILE A 9 9.71 -9.01 0.05
N ALA A 10 9.50 -7.93 -0.71
CA ALA A 10 10.28 -7.66 -1.91
C ALA A 10 11.78 -7.55 -1.60
N GLU A 11 12.13 -6.82 -0.53
CA GLU A 11 13.51 -6.69 -0.06
C GLU A 11 14.08 -8.04 0.41
N ALA A 12 13.31 -8.83 1.14
CA ALA A 12 13.75 -10.16 1.58
C ALA A 12 14.04 -11.09 0.39
N ARG A 13 13.22 -11.03 -0.67
CA ARG A 13 13.46 -11.78 -1.92
C ARG A 13 14.72 -11.31 -2.62
N HIS A 14 14.95 -10.00 -2.68
CA HIS A 14 16.19 -9.45 -3.24
C HIS A 14 17.43 -9.95 -2.49
N CYS A 15 17.42 -9.92 -1.15
CA CYS A 15 18.51 -10.49 -0.33
C CYS A 15 18.73 -11.99 -0.59
N ALA A 16 17.67 -12.76 -0.81
CA ALA A 16 17.79 -14.17 -1.14
C ALA A 16 18.42 -14.40 -2.52
N GLU A 17 18.11 -13.55 -3.51
CA GLU A 17 18.69 -13.59 -4.85
C GLU A 17 20.16 -13.15 -4.89
N THR A 18 20.54 -12.16 -4.08
CA THR A 18 21.91 -11.61 -4.03
C THR A 18 22.81 -12.31 -3.03
N GLY A 19 22.24 -13.02 -2.06
CA GLY A 19 22.97 -13.61 -0.92
C GLY A 19 23.40 -12.57 0.12
N GLU A 20 22.91 -11.32 0.06
CA GLU A 20 23.25 -10.27 1.02
C GLU A 20 22.49 -10.47 2.34
N PRO A 21 23.19 -10.63 3.49
CA PRO A 21 22.52 -10.70 4.78
C PRO A 21 22.05 -9.31 5.21
N LYS A 22 20.75 -9.17 5.51
CA LYS A 22 20.14 -7.91 5.93
C LYS A 22 19.11 -8.12 7.04
N VAL A 23 19.02 -7.17 7.97
CA VAL A 23 17.93 -7.09 8.94
C VAL A 23 16.87 -6.12 8.38
N ILE A 24 15.65 -6.61 8.21
CA ILE A 24 14.53 -5.82 7.68
C ILE A 24 13.58 -5.51 8.83
N LEU A 25 13.49 -4.22 9.20
CA LEU A 25 12.54 -3.72 10.18
C LEU A 25 11.37 -3.06 9.44
N THR A 26 10.14 -3.42 9.82
CA THR A 26 8.92 -2.82 9.27
C THR A 26 7.97 -2.42 10.38
N ALA A 27 7.26 -1.31 10.20
CA ALA A 27 6.32 -0.79 11.18
C ALA A 27 4.94 -1.46 11.02
N LEU A 28 4.55 -2.27 12.01
CA LEU A 28 3.20 -2.81 12.09
C LEU A 28 2.26 -1.74 12.69
N CYS A 29 1.77 -0.84 11.84
CA CYS A 29 1.03 0.35 12.26
C CYS A 29 -0.40 0.11 12.79
N GLY A 30 -0.90 -1.12 12.77
CA GLY A 30 -2.26 -1.46 13.20
C GLY A 30 -2.68 -2.86 12.76
N HIS A 31 -3.94 -3.22 13.03
CA HIS A 31 -4.55 -4.51 12.67
C HIS A 31 -5.71 -4.34 11.69
N GLY A 32 -6.06 -5.41 10.97
CA GLY A 32 -7.10 -5.39 9.94
C GLY A 32 -8.53 -5.71 10.40
N HIS A 33 -8.81 -5.83 11.70
CA HIS A 33 -10.13 -6.30 12.19
C HIS A 33 -11.32 -5.47 11.67
N LEU A 34 -11.14 -4.16 11.48
CA LEU A 34 -12.19 -3.27 10.98
C LEU A 34 -12.10 -3.03 9.46
N ASP A 35 -11.09 -3.59 8.80
CA ASP A 35 -10.86 -3.46 7.36
C ASP A 35 -11.34 -4.71 6.59
N MET A 36 -11.97 -5.68 7.25
CA MET A 36 -12.33 -6.98 6.65
C MET A 36 -13.21 -6.85 5.40
N ALA A 37 -14.12 -5.87 5.35
CA ALA A 37 -14.92 -5.61 4.16
C ALA A 37 -14.08 -5.13 2.97
N ALA A 38 -13.01 -4.37 3.22
CA ALA A 38 -12.09 -3.94 2.17
C ALA A 38 -11.24 -5.12 1.66
N TYR A 39 -10.79 -5.99 2.56
CA TYR A 39 -10.11 -7.24 2.17
C TYR A 39 -11.00 -8.13 1.32
N ASP A 40 -12.25 -8.33 1.73
CA ASP A 40 -13.21 -9.16 0.99
C ASP A 40 -13.40 -8.65 -0.44
N ARG A 41 -13.69 -7.36 -0.61
CA ARG A 41 -13.82 -6.72 -1.93
C ARG A 41 -12.56 -6.85 -2.79
N TYR A 42 -11.38 -6.74 -2.19
CA TYR A 42 -10.14 -6.92 -2.93
C TYR A 42 -9.97 -8.37 -3.38
N LEU A 43 -10.20 -9.34 -2.48
CA LEU A 43 -10.01 -10.77 -2.75
C LEU A 43 -11.10 -11.35 -3.67
N SER A 44 -12.31 -10.78 -3.67
CA SER A 44 -13.39 -11.12 -4.60
C SER A 44 -13.24 -10.47 -5.98
N GLY A 45 -12.29 -9.53 -6.14
CA GLY A 45 -12.09 -8.78 -7.38
C GLY A 45 -13.11 -7.65 -7.62
N GLU A 46 -13.88 -7.27 -6.60
CA GLU A 46 -14.89 -6.19 -6.64
C GLU A 46 -14.32 -4.80 -6.25
N MET A 47 -13.01 -4.73 -5.97
CA MET A 47 -12.32 -3.47 -5.71
C MET A 47 -11.92 -2.81 -7.04
N GLU A 48 -12.37 -1.58 -7.24
CA GLU A 48 -12.07 -0.79 -8.44
C GLU A 48 -11.15 0.38 -8.10
N ASP A 49 -10.20 0.64 -8.99
CA ASP A 49 -9.37 1.85 -8.93
C ASP A 49 -10.21 3.06 -9.30
N HIS A 50 -10.31 4.02 -8.38
CA HIS A 50 -10.96 5.29 -8.66
C HIS A 50 -9.90 6.30 -9.11
N PRO A 51 -9.85 6.69 -10.40
CA PRO A 51 -8.91 7.70 -10.86
C PRO A 51 -9.23 9.05 -10.23
N LEU A 52 -8.21 9.83 -9.90
CA LEU A 52 -8.36 11.22 -9.51
C LEU A 52 -8.18 12.09 -10.77
N PRO A 53 -9.23 12.72 -11.31
CA PRO A 53 -9.11 13.55 -12.51
C PRO A 53 -8.23 14.77 -12.24
N GLN A 54 -7.37 15.12 -13.22
CA GLN A 54 -6.52 16.30 -13.13
C GLN A 54 -7.32 17.59 -12.86
N SER A 55 -8.52 17.71 -13.44
CA SER A 55 -9.39 18.87 -13.20
C SER A 55 -9.79 19.06 -11.74
N ARG A 56 -10.03 17.97 -10.98
CA ARG A 56 -10.31 18.07 -9.53
C ARG A 56 -9.08 18.51 -8.75
N LEU A 57 -7.89 18.08 -9.17
CA LEU A 57 -6.64 18.52 -8.56
C LEU A 57 -6.45 20.01 -8.82
N ASP A 58 -6.57 20.44 -10.07
CA ASP A 58 -6.41 21.84 -10.48
C ASP A 58 -7.40 22.75 -9.73
N GLU A 59 -8.67 22.35 -9.64
CA GLU A 59 -9.70 23.07 -8.88
C GLU A 59 -9.31 23.23 -7.41
N ALA A 60 -8.91 22.15 -6.74
CA ALA A 60 -8.52 22.20 -5.33
C ALA A 60 -7.32 23.13 -5.09
N LEU A 61 -6.33 23.11 -5.99
CA LEU A 61 -5.13 23.95 -5.89
C LEU A 61 -5.44 25.46 -5.94
N THR A 62 -6.53 25.87 -6.61
CA THR A 62 -6.91 27.30 -6.65
C THR A 62 -7.30 27.88 -5.29
N THR A 63 -7.61 27.04 -4.31
CA THR A 63 -8.06 27.46 -2.97
C THR A 63 -6.93 27.49 -1.93
N LEU A 64 -5.71 27.12 -2.32
CA LEU A 64 -4.55 27.15 -1.43
C LEU A 64 -4.08 28.61 -1.21
N PRO A 65 -3.71 29.00 0.02
CA PRO A 65 -3.21 30.33 0.35
C PRO A 65 -1.82 30.63 -0.22
#